data_AF-F4WFK9-F1
#
_entry.id   AF-F4WFK9-F1
#
_cell.length_a   1.000
_cell.length_b   1.000
_cell.length_c   1.000
_cell.angle_alpha   90.00
_cell.angle_beta   90.00
_cell.angle_gamma   90.00
#
_symmetry.space_group_name_H-M   'P 1'
#
loop_
_entity.id
_entity.type
_entity.pdbx_description
1 polymer ?
#
loop_
_entity_poly.entity_id
_entity_poly.type
_entity_poly.pdbx_seq_one_letter_code
_entity_poly.pdbx_strand_id
1 'polypeptide(L)'
;MRLKIFKHNNTVSIWFIIIISEIPFNFFLKNFYNIFSHSYITDIEKTLSVLDHAIGYYGVCQEVEAVVRAEPSGPGGLDGFLEAMNRLYNAQRYFQKNNPSSVELQNITGLFSIGLESLYAEFHDILNRQSRPILPIVLLDLIGSDEDTNGEDAPQSLCQLPESVMSDLLKIAEWLEERGHRRHTKMYASVRSTIVLRSLLLLKEHQRSASGGSTHGGSPMPGAKALEEFAESVRNESGAGLPKDGTVAEGTSNVLIFLEQLAEYADMAGTVLQRNLFTDQSALHSKEPENVHKMVLSVYIKKVLAQLNLALVSKSDASYSDLALRALFRLNNHNYVVNALRRSSLMELLLLAEPSAEQTYYDLLLKDKNNYVTTTFTKARSYLVDEPDLAAKMLKEKFLGFARELEEVTKCQRSYSVPDRCLREELRKELHEAIVPLYTAFYNKYRGTSFSKNPAKYIKYTPDQISTLINTFFDTAA
;
A
#
# COMPACT_ATOMS: atom_id res chain seq x y z
N MET A 1 71.48 -26.93 -19.03
CA MET A 1 72.66 -26.30 -19.67
C MET A 1 72.30 -24.84 -19.92
N ARG A 2 72.91 -23.87 -19.22
CA ARG A 2 72.58 -22.44 -19.36
C ARG A 2 73.29 -21.87 -20.59
N LEU A 3 72.55 -21.44 -21.61
CA LEU A 3 73.10 -20.60 -22.67
C LEU A 3 72.85 -19.12 -22.34
N LYS A 4 73.93 -18.36 -22.17
CA LYS A 4 73.93 -16.90 -22.23
C LYS A 4 74.26 -16.50 -23.67
N ILE A 5 73.34 -15.80 -24.33
CA ILE A 5 73.58 -15.20 -25.65
C ILE A 5 74.02 -13.75 -25.41
N PHE A 6 75.27 -13.43 -25.74
CA PHE A 6 75.74 -12.05 -25.84
C PHE A 6 75.58 -11.56 -27.27
N LYS A 7 74.95 -10.40 -27.43
CA LYS A 7 74.78 -9.70 -28.71
C LYS A 7 75.95 -8.72 -28.87
N HIS A 8 76.85 -8.97 -29.82
CA HIS A 8 77.67 -7.89 -30.37
C HIS A 8 78.01 -8.12 -31.85
N ASN A 9 77.53 -7.19 -32.68
CA ASN A 9 77.90 -6.83 -34.05
C ASN A 9 78.27 -7.93 -35.06
N ASN A 10 77.36 -8.13 -36.02
CA ASN A 10 77.57 -8.66 -37.38
C ASN A 10 78.62 -9.76 -37.53
N THR A 11 78.22 -11.01 -37.28
CA THR A 11 78.42 -12.24 -38.09
C THR A 11 78.09 -13.45 -37.18
N VAL A 12 77.00 -14.18 -37.45
CA VAL A 12 76.70 -15.43 -36.75
C VAL A 12 77.56 -16.53 -37.38
N SER A 13 78.77 -16.72 -36.87
CA SER A 13 79.65 -17.82 -37.27
C SER A 13 79.19 -19.11 -36.59
N ILE A 14 78.54 -19.99 -37.36
CA ILE A 14 78.20 -21.36 -36.99
C ILE A 14 79.51 -22.15 -36.81
N TRP A 15 79.93 -22.37 -35.58
CA TRP A 15 81.21 -23.04 -35.25
C TRP A 15 81.08 -24.55 -34.96
N PHE A 16 80.14 -25.26 -35.59
CA PHE A 16 79.94 -26.70 -35.32
C PHE A 16 80.40 -27.67 -36.42
N ILE A 17 81.22 -27.21 -37.38
CA ILE A 17 81.67 -28.06 -38.51
C ILE A 17 83.16 -28.47 -38.44
N ILE A 18 83.97 -27.98 -37.48
CA ILE A 18 85.45 -28.16 -37.54
C ILE A 18 86.03 -28.96 -36.35
N ILE A 19 85.40 -30.05 -35.89
CA ILE A 19 86.11 -31.05 -35.05
C ILE A 19 85.75 -32.49 -35.44
N ILE A 20 85.79 -32.83 -36.73
CA ILE A 20 85.95 -34.22 -37.19
C ILE A 20 86.76 -34.21 -38.50
N SER A 21 88.03 -33.79 -38.47
CA SER A 21 88.90 -33.89 -39.66
C SER A 21 90.23 -34.60 -39.46
N GLU A 22 90.53 -35.22 -38.32
CA GLU A 22 91.79 -35.98 -38.16
C GLU A 22 91.68 -37.22 -37.26
N ILE A 23 90.90 -38.25 -37.65
CA ILE A 23 91.04 -39.63 -37.12
C ILE A 23 90.65 -40.63 -38.26
N PRO A 24 91.33 -41.79 -38.44
CA PRO A 24 91.12 -42.68 -39.60
C PRO A 24 89.68 -43.21 -39.77
N PHE A 25 89.22 -43.16 -41.01
CA PHE A 25 87.82 -43.14 -41.47
C PHE A 25 87.05 -44.48 -41.44
N ASN A 26 87.63 -45.62 -41.02
CA ASN A 26 87.02 -46.94 -41.32
C ASN A 26 86.57 -47.80 -40.13
N PHE A 27 86.70 -47.37 -38.87
CA PHE A 27 86.22 -48.15 -37.72
C PHE A 27 85.00 -47.54 -37.00
N PHE A 28 84.61 -46.30 -37.33
CA PHE A 28 83.56 -45.55 -36.61
C PHE A 28 82.17 -45.56 -37.28
N LEU A 29 82.07 -45.85 -38.58
CA LEU A 29 80.86 -45.55 -39.37
C LEU A 29 79.66 -46.48 -39.16
N LYS A 30 79.84 -47.71 -38.65
CA LYS A 30 78.71 -48.68 -38.60
C LYS A 30 77.94 -48.73 -37.28
N ASN A 31 78.59 -48.43 -36.16
CA ASN A 31 77.94 -48.46 -34.84
C ASN A 31 77.43 -47.10 -34.35
N PHE A 32 77.95 -45.98 -34.87
CA PHE A 32 77.45 -44.64 -34.51
C PHE A 32 76.30 -44.15 -35.40
N TYR A 33 76.20 -44.61 -36.65
CA TYR A 33 75.16 -44.14 -37.59
C TYR A 33 73.73 -44.49 -37.15
N ASN A 34 73.52 -45.63 -36.48
CA ASN A 34 72.21 -46.01 -35.93
C ASN A 34 71.93 -45.43 -34.54
N ILE A 35 72.95 -45.01 -33.79
CA ILE A 35 72.79 -44.37 -32.46
C ILE A 35 72.60 -42.85 -32.62
N PHE A 36 73.22 -42.23 -33.62
CA PHE A 36 73.16 -40.79 -33.86
C PHE A 36 72.03 -40.33 -34.80
N SER A 37 71.49 -41.18 -35.68
CA SER A 37 70.56 -40.69 -36.70
C SER A 37 69.13 -40.48 -36.19
N HIS A 38 68.50 -41.41 -35.48
CA HIS A 38 67.08 -41.26 -35.12
C HIS A 38 66.83 -40.40 -33.87
N SER A 39 67.62 -40.57 -32.80
CA SER A 39 67.41 -39.81 -31.55
C SER A 39 67.77 -38.34 -31.70
N TYR A 40 68.90 -38.01 -32.35
CA TYR A 40 69.32 -36.62 -32.51
C TYR A 40 68.50 -35.87 -33.57
N ILE A 41 68.03 -36.51 -34.64
CA ILE A 41 67.11 -35.85 -35.59
C ILE A 41 65.81 -35.48 -34.87
N THR A 42 65.23 -36.41 -34.10
CA THR A 42 64.03 -36.14 -33.29
C THR A 42 64.28 -35.02 -32.26
N ASP A 43 65.45 -34.96 -31.64
CA ASP A 43 65.81 -33.91 -30.67
C ASP A 43 66.11 -32.55 -31.34
N ILE A 44 66.66 -32.55 -32.56
CA ILE A 44 66.81 -31.36 -33.39
C ILE A 44 65.45 -30.83 -33.84
N GLU A 45 64.54 -31.70 -34.31
CA GLU A 45 63.16 -31.34 -34.68
C GLU A 45 62.39 -30.76 -33.50
N LYS A 46 62.53 -31.34 -32.30
CA LYS A 46 61.96 -30.76 -31.07
C LYS A 46 62.57 -29.41 -30.74
N THR A 47 63.89 -29.25 -30.91
CA THR A 47 64.57 -27.98 -30.64
C THR A 47 64.16 -26.90 -31.65
N LEU A 48 64.03 -27.25 -32.92
CA LEU A 48 63.51 -26.37 -33.97
C LEU A 48 62.05 -26.00 -33.68
N SER A 49 61.21 -26.95 -33.28
CA SER A 49 59.83 -26.68 -32.88
C SER A 49 59.75 -25.74 -31.67
N VAL A 50 60.61 -25.91 -30.67
CA VAL A 50 60.70 -24.99 -29.52
C VAL A 50 61.21 -23.61 -29.95
N LEU A 51 62.13 -23.55 -30.92
CA LEU A 51 62.66 -22.30 -31.46
C LEU A 51 61.61 -21.55 -32.29
N ASP A 52 60.89 -22.24 -33.19
CA ASP A 52 59.79 -21.68 -33.96
C ASP A 52 58.67 -21.18 -33.05
N HIS A 53 58.35 -21.95 -31.99
CA HIS A 53 57.41 -21.54 -30.97
C HIS A 53 57.87 -20.29 -30.22
N ALA A 54 59.16 -20.18 -29.89
CA ALA A 54 59.73 -19.00 -29.24
C ALA A 54 59.75 -17.78 -30.17
N ILE A 55 60.19 -17.94 -31.42
CA ILE A 55 60.23 -16.88 -32.45
C ILE A 55 58.82 -16.33 -32.70
N GLY A 56 57.82 -17.20 -32.71
CA GLY A 56 56.42 -16.83 -32.89
C GLY A 56 55.88 -15.80 -31.90
N TYR A 57 56.51 -15.61 -30.73
CA TYR A 57 56.11 -14.58 -29.75
C TYR A 57 56.79 -13.23 -29.96
N TYR A 58 57.97 -13.16 -30.60
CA TYR A 58 58.71 -11.90 -30.76
C TYR A 58 58.06 -10.96 -31.81
N GLY A 59 57.32 -11.52 -32.78
CA GLY A 59 56.59 -10.75 -33.79
C GLY A 59 55.19 -10.28 -33.39
N VAL A 60 54.61 -10.85 -32.32
CA VAL A 60 53.19 -10.68 -31.97
C VAL A 60 52.79 -9.22 -31.84
N CYS A 61 53.60 -8.39 -31.16
CA CYS A 61 53.29 -6.96 -31.03
C CYS A 61 53.11 -6.27 -32.37
N GLN A 62 54.02 -6.49 -33.33
CA GLN A 62 53.98 -5.82 -34.63
C GLN A 62 52.79 -6.31 -35.47
N GLU A 63 52.47 -7.59 -35.38
CA GLU A 63 51.38 -8.19 -36.14
C GLU A 63 49.99 -7.72 -35.69
N VAL A 64 49.81 -7.55 -34.38
CA VAL A 64 48.49 -7.24 -33.79
C VAL A 64 48.28 -5.75 -33.47
N GLU A 65 49.33 -4.93 -33.51
CA GLU A 65 49.27 -3.52 -33.12
C GLU A 65 48.23 -2.72 -33.92
N ALA A 66 48.14 -2.93 -35.23
CA ALA A 66 47.16 -2.26 -36.06
C ALA A 66 45.72 -2.62 -35.67
N VAL A 67 45.46 -3.87 -35.30
CA VAL A 67 44.14 -4.34 -34.87
C VAL A 67 43.80 -3.78 -33.49
N VAL A 68 44.74 -3.83 -32.54
CA VAL A 68 44.52 -3.34 -31.17
C VAL A 68 44.30 -1.83 -31.16
N ARG A 69 45.03 -1.07 -31.98
CA ARG A 69 44.84 0.39 -32.10
C ARG A 69 43.59 0.79 -32.88
N ALA A 70 43.02 -0.11 -33.68
CA ALA A 70 41.77 0.12 -34.39
C ALA A 70 40.52 -0.08 -33.52
N GLU A 71 40.70 -0.51 -32.26
CA GLU A 71 39.63 -0.76 -31.27
C GLU A 71 38.67 -1.91 -31.66
N PRO A 72 37.85 -2.42 -30.73
CA PRO A 72 36.93 -3.53 -31.01
C PRO A 72 35.90 -3.24 -32.11
N SER A 73 35.58 -1.97 -32.35
CA SER A 73 34.68 -1.52 -33.42
C SER A 73 35.37 -1.36 -34.79
N GLY A 74 36.66 -1.66 -34.88
CA GLY A 74 37.45 -1.59 -36.11
C GLY A 74 37.11 -2.67 -37.15
N PRO A 75 37.85 -2.71 -38.28
CA PRO A 75 37.53 -3.58 -39.43
C PRO A 75 37.49 -5.10 -39.15
N GLY A 76 38.21 -5.56 -38.12
CA GLY A 76 38.20 -6.96 -37.67
C GLY A 76 37.05 -7.31 -36.73
N GLY A 77 36.26 -6.32 -36.31
CA GLY A 77 35.21 -6.45 -35.31
C GLY A 77 35.70 -6.97 -33.95
N LEU A 78 34.75 -7.25 -33.07
CA LEU A 78 35.03 -7.75 -31.74
C LEU A 78 35.81 -9.07 -31.76
N ASP A 79 35.42 -10.01 -32.61
CA ASP A 79 36.05 -11.34 -32.66
C ASP A 79 37.52 -11.26 -33.09
N GLY A 80 37.83 -10.48 -34.14
CA GLY A 80 39.22 -10.27 -34.58
C GLY A 80 40.05 -9.50 -33.55
N PHE A 81 39.43 -8.57 -32.82
CA PHE A 81 40.09 -7.87 -31.72
C PHE A 81 40.41 -8.82 -30.55
N LEU A 82 39.46 -9.67 -30.13
CA LEU A 82 39.67 -10.65 -29.06
C LEU A 82 40.73 -11.69 -29.44
N GLU A 83 40.82 -12.07 -30.71
CA GLU A 83 41.89 -12.94 -31.21
C GLU A 83 43.27 -12.26 -31.10
N ALA A 84 43.40 -11.00 -31.52
CA ALA A 84 44.61 -10.22 -31.33
C ALA A 84 45.02 -10.11 -29.85
N MET A 85 44.04 -9.87 -28.96
CA MET A 85 44.26 -9.82 -27.52
C MET A 85 44.66 -11.17 -26.91
N ASN A 86 44.14 -12.29 -27.43
CA ASN A 86 44.57 -13.63 -27.04
C ASN A 86 46.04 -13.89 -27.39
N ARG A 87 46.47 -13.46 -28.57
CA ARG A 87 47.88 -13.57 -28.99
C ARG A 87 48.79 -12.76 -28.04
N LEU A 88 48.40 -11.54 -27.69
CA LEU A 88 49.14 -10.72 -26.71
C LEU A 88 49.17 -11.36 -25.32
N TYR A 89 48.04 -11.88 -24.83
CA TYR A 89 47.97 -12.55 -23.53
C TYR A 89 48.90 -13.77 -23.46
N ASN A 90 48.89 -14.62 -24.49
CA ASN A 90 49.76 -15.79 -24.58
C ASN A 90 51.25 -15.39 -24.64
N ALA A 91 51.58 -14.36 -25.43
CA ALA A 91 52.94 -13.82 -25.50
C ALA A 91 53.38 -13.24 -24.15
N GLN A 92 52.50 -12.51 -23.46
CA GLN A 92 52.77 -11.95 -22.15
C GLN A 92 53.10 -13.06 -21.14
N ARG A 93 52.29 -14.13 -21.07
CA ARG A 93 52.56 -15.28 -20.19
C ARG A 93 53.87 -15.98 -20.54
N TYR A 94 54.17 -16.13 -21.83
CA TYR A 94 55.43 -16.72 -22.29
C TYR A 94 56.62 -15.89 -21.80
N PHE A 95 56.66 -14.58 -22.06
CA PHE A 95 57.78 -13.75 -21.66
C PHE A 95 57.88 -13.55 -20.15
N GLN A 96 56.76 -13.46 -19.42
CA GLN A 96 56.77 -13.43 -17.94
C GLN A 96 57.45 -14.68 -17.35
N LYS A 97 57.16 -15.85 -17.91
CA LYS A 97 57.71 -17.13 -17.44
C LYS A 97 59.18 -17.31 -17.81
N ASN A 98 59.57 -16.89 -19.02
CA ASN A 98 60.88 -17.22 -19.59
C ASN A 98 61.89 -16.07 -19.51
N ASN A 99 61.47 -14.82 -19.76
CA ASN A 99 62.33 -13.63 -19.86
C ASN A 99 61.66 -12.38 -19.23
N PRO A 100 61.52 -12.30 -17.89
CA PRO A 100 60.71 -11.29 -17.21
C PRO A 100 61.25 -9.86 -17.28
N SER A 101 62.51 -9.67 -17.68
CA SER A 101 63.14 -8.34 -17.82
C SER A 101 63.35 -7.93 -19.28
N SER A 102 62.65 -8.57 -20.21
CA SER A 102 62.75 -8.30 -21.64
C SER A 102 62.02 -7.01 -22.05
N VAL A 103 62.53 -6.33 -23.07
CA VAL A 103 61.87 -5.15 -23.67
C VAL A 103 60.60 -5.58 -24.44
N GLU A 104 60.60 -6.80 -24.95
CA GLU A 104 59.46 -7.44 -25.59
C GLU A 104 58.29 -7.57 -24.62
N LEU A 105 58.55 -8.00 -23.37
CA LEU A 105 57.50 -8.06 -22.35
C LEU A 105 56.93 -6.68 -22.03
N GLN A 106 57.77 -5.63 -22.00
CA GLN A 106 57.31 -4.26 -21.77
C GLN A 106 56.39 -3.80 -22.91
N ASN A 107 56.79 -4.02 -24.16
CA ASN A 107 55.98 -3.66 -25.33
C ASN A 107 54.65 -4.43 -25.37
N ILE A 108 54.68 -5.73 -25.10
CA ILE A 108 53.47 -6.58 -25.04
C ILE A 108 52.55 -6.10 -23.92
N THR A 109 53.09 -5.82 -22.73
CA THR A 109 52.30 -5.37 -21.59
C THR A 109 51.68 -3.99 -21.84
N GLY A 110 52.41 -3.09 -22.49
CA GLY A 110 51.90 -1.78 -22.88
C GLY A 110 50.75 -1.89 -23.88
N LEU A 111 50.94 -2.64 -24.97
CA LEU A 111 49.91 -2.82 -26.00
C LEU A 111 48.70 -3.60 -25.46
N PHE A 112 48.91 -4.61 -24.60
CA PHE A 112 47.83 -5.32 -23.93
C PHE A 112 47.03 -4.40 -23.00
N SER A 113 47.70 -3.47 -22.28
CA SER A 113 47.00 -2.50 -21.43
C SER A 113 46.14 -1.54 -22.25
N ILE A 114 46.62 -1.09 -23.42
CA ILE A 114 45.83 -0.28 -24.36
C ILE A 114 44.59 -1.06 -24.80
N GLY A 115 44.76 -2.30 -25.27
CA GLY A 115 43.62 -3.10 -25.71
C GLY A 115 42.62 -3.45 -24.59
N LEU A 116 43.11 -3.62 -23.36
CA LEU A 116 42.26 -3.84 -22.18
C LEU A 116 41.39 -2.62 -21.88
N GLU A 117 41.94 -1.40 -21.93
CA GLU A 117 41.15 -0.18 -21.76
C GLU A 117 40.16 0.02 -22.92
N SER A 118 40.53 -0.34 -24.16
CA SER A 118 39.58 -0.33 -25.29
C SER A 118 38.42 -1.31 -25.11
N LEU A 119 38.64 -2.51 -24.55
CA LEU A 119 37.55 -3.44 -24.21
C LEU A 119 36.61 -2.89 -23.14
N TYR A 120 37.16 -2.21 -22.13
CA TYR A 120 36.34 -1.56 -21.11
C TYR A 120 35.53 -0.39 -21.68
N ALA A 121 36.13 0.41 -22.57
CA ALA A 121 35.45 1.49 -23.26
C ALA A 121 34.31 0.94 -24.13
N GLU A 122 34.58 -0.07 -24.96
CA GLU A 122 33.56 -0.71 -25.80
C GLU A 122 32.42 -1.30 -24.97
N PHE A 123 32.72 -2.05 -23.91
CA PHE A 123 31.70 -2.61 -23.01
C PHE A 123 30.82 -1.52 -22.39
N HIS A 124 31.43 -0.41 -21.97
CA HIS A 124 30.70 0.72 -21.42
C HIS A 124 29.82 1.41 -22.47
N ASP A 125 30.35 1.64 -23.68
CA ASP A 125 29.68 2.35 -24.76
C ASP A 125 28.50 1.56 -25.32
N ILE A 126 28.65 0.24 -25.50
CA ILE A 126 27.55 -0.67 -25.86
C ILE A 126 26.43 -0.57 -24.82
N LEU A 127 26.75 -0.69 -23.53
CA LEU A 127 25.76 -0.62 -22.45
C LEU A 127 25.05 0.73 -22.40
N ASN A 128 25.80 1.83 -22.49
CA ASN A 128 25.28 3.18 -22.37
C ASN A 128 24.39 3.56 -23.56
N ARG A 129 24.77 3.14 -24.78
CA ARG A 129 24.00 3.39 -26.00
C ARG A 129 22.69 2.61 -26.05
N GLN A 130 22.70 1.37 -25.53
CA GLN A 130 21.57 0.45 -25.67
C GLN A 130 20.63 0.48 -24.46
N SER A 131 21.09 0.90 -23.30
CA SER A 131 20.23 0.98 -22.11
C SER A 131 19.36 2.23 -22.14
N ARG A 132 18.05 2.05 -22.27
CA ARG A 132 17.06 3.14 -22.22
C ARG A 132 16.14 2.99 -21.01
N PRO A 133 15.71 4.11 -20.39
CA PRO A 133 14.67 4.05 -19.36
C PRO A 133 13.37 3.46 -19.91
N ILE A 134 12.69 2.67 -19.09
CA ILE A 134 11.40 2.08 -19.43
C ILE A 134 10.30 3.10 -19.20
N LEU A 135 9.36 3.17 -20.13
CA LEU A 135 8.21 4.06 -20.04
C LEU A 135 7.24 3.59 -18.95
N PRO A 136 6.56 4.51 -18.24
CA PRO A 136 5.62 4.17 -17.17
C PRO A 136 4.52 3.19 -17.59
N ILE A 137 3.95 3.36 -18.79
CA ILE A 137 2.90 2.48 -19.32
C ILE A 137 3.35 1.01 -19.37
N VAL A 138 4.58 0.76 -19.84
CA VAL A 138 5.13 -0.60 -19.95
C VAL A 138 5.35 -1.21 -18.57
N LEU A 139 5.80 -0.41 -17.59
CA LEU A 139 5.94 -0.90 -16.21
C LEU A 139 4.58 -1.22 -15.57
N LEU A 140 3.55 -0.41 -15.85
CA LEU A 140 2.21 -0.64 -15.33
C LEU A 140 1.55 -1.87 -15.96
N ASP A 141 1.74 -2.08 -17.27
CA ASP A 141 1.27 -3.28 -17.96
C ASP A 141 1.92 -4.54 -17.36
N LEU A 142 3.22 -4.50 -17.09
CA LEU A 142 3.94 -5.60 -16.45
C LEU A 142 3.47 -5.88 -15.01
N ILE A 143 3.18 -4.84 -14.23
CA ILE A 143 2.64 -5.01 -12.87
C ILE A 143 1.21 -5.56 -12.91
N GLY A 144 0.39 -5.12 -13.87
CA GLY A 144 -1.00 -5.56 -14.01
C GLY A 144 -1.15 -6.98 -14.56
N SER A 145 -0.18 -7.48 -15.32
CA SER A 145 -0.21 -8.84 -15.88
C SER A 145 0.14 -9.96 -14.89
N ASP A 146 0.81 -9.64 -13.77
CA ASP A 146 1.26 -10.67 -12.81
C ASP A 146 0.14 -11.26 -11.94
N GLU A 147 -1.08 -10.68 -11.93
CA GLU A 147 -2.18 -11.18 -11.08
C GLU A 147 -3.01 -12.33 -11.67
N ASP A 148 -2.97 -12.62 -13.00
CA ASP A 148 -3.91 -13.61 -13.60
C ASP A 148 -3.37 -14.59 -14.67
N THR A 149 -2.11 -14.53 -15.12
CA THR A 149 -1.65 -15.38 -16.25
C THR A 149 -0.60 -16.43 -15.87
N ASN A 150 -1.05 -17.58 -15.35
CA ASN A 150 -0.26 -18.83 -15.35
C ASN A 150 -0.45 -19.64 -16.66
N GLY A 151 -0.91 -19.00 -17.74
CA GLY A 151 -1.14 -19.60 -19.07
C GLY A 151 -0.21 -19.02 -20.14
N GLU A 152 -0.32 -19.53 -21.38
CA GLU A 152 0.53 -19.24 -22.55
C GLU A 152 0.63 -17.73 -22.95
N ASP A 153 -0.12 -16.84 -22.29
CA ASP A 153 -0.08 -15.38 -22.43
C ASP A 153 0.73 -14.70 -21.29
N ALA A 154 1.81 -15.33 -20.81
CA ALA A 154 2.73 -14.67 -19.89
C ALA A 154 3.30 -13.40 -20.55
N PRO A 155 3.39 -12.26 -19.84
CA PRO A 155 3.90 -11.01 -20.39
C PRO A 155 5.28 -11.25 -21.01
N GLN A 156 5.46 -10.77 -22.24
CA GLN A 156 6.77 -10.83 -22.91
C GLN A 156 7.82 -10.29 -21.95
N SER A 157 8.81 -11.13 -21.64
CA SER A 157 9.91 -10.75 -20.77
C SER A 157 10.50 -9.43 -21.23
N LEU A 158 10.80 -8.56 -20.27
CA LEU A 158 11.31 -7.22 -20.50
C LEU A 158 12.67 -7.26 -21.22
N CYS A 159 12.64 -7.35 -22.54
CA CYS A 159 13.81 -7.46 -23.38
C CYS A 159 14.42 -6.07 -23.59
N GLN A 160 15.22 -5.61 -22.61
CA GLN A 160 15.79 -4.25 -22.63
C GLN A 160 17.00 -4.09 -23.57
N LEU A 161 17.61 -5.20 -23.99
CA LEU A 161 18.79 -5.20 -24.86
C LEU A 161 18.55 -6.19 -26.01
N PRO A 162 18.87 -5.82 -27.27
CA PRO A 162 18.80 -6.75 -28.39
C PRO A 162 19.71 -7.97 -28.17
N GLU A 163 19.32 -9.14 -28.69
CA GLU A 163 20.10 -10.39 -28.54
C GLU A 163 21.54 -10.27 -29.04
N SER A 164 21.75 -9.57 -30.17
CA SER A 164 23.09 -9.33 -30.72
C SER A 164 23.97 -8.50 -29.78
N VAL A 165 23.39 -7.48 -29.15
CA VAL A 165 24.06 -6.63 -28.15
C VAL A 165 24.41 -7.43 -26.91
N MET A 166 23.49 -8.28 -26.45
CA MET A 166 23.73 -9.17 -25.32
C MET A 166 24.88 -10.13 -25.61
N SER A 167 24.93 -10.69 -26.82
CA SER A 167 26.00 -11.59 -27.26
C SER A 167 27.37 -10.92 -27.19
N ASP A 168 27.51 -9.69 -27.70
CA ASP A 168 28.78 -8.95 -27.68
C ASP A 168 29.22 -8.59 -26.24
N LEU A 169 28.28 -8.16 -25.40
CA LEU A 169 28.56 -7.87 -23.99
C LEU A 169 29.02 -9.13 -23.23
N LEU A 170 28.40 -10.27 -23.49
CA LEU A 170 28.80 -11.55 -22.90
C LEU A 170 30.19 -11.97 -23.36
N LYS A 171 30.49 -11.89 -24.67
CA LYS A 171 31.83 -12.19 -25.20
C LYS A 171 32.92 -11.35 -24.51
N ILE A 172 32.70 -10.04 -24.36
CA ILE A 172 33.66 -9.16 -23.68
C ILE A 172 33.77 -9.52 -22.20
N ALA A 173 32.64 -9.71 -21.51
CA ALA A 173 32.62 -10.00 -20.08
C ALA A 173 33.30 -11.35 -19.76
N GLU A 174 32.98 -12.41 -20.50
CA GLU A 174 33.59 -13.73 -20.36
C GLU A 174 35.10 -13.67 -20.62
N TRP A 175 35.51 -13.03 -21.72
CA TRP A 175 36.93 -12.88 -22.05
C TRP A 175 37.72 -12.18 -20.94
N LEU A 176 37.15 -11.11 -20.37
CA LEU A 176 37.74 -10.37 -19.26
C LEU A 176 37.77 -11.21 -17.96
N GLU A 177 36.68 -11.91 -17.64
CA GLU A 177 36.54 -12.69 -16.41
C GLU A 177 37.52 -13.87 -16.36
N GLU A 178 37.66 -14.61 -17.46
CA GLU A 178 38.64 -15.72 -17.59
C GLU A 178 40.08 -15.29 -17.30
N ARG A 179 40.38 -14.00 -17.49
CA ARG A 179 41.71 -13.40 -17.32
C ARG A 179 41.85 -12.58 -16.02
N GLY A 180 40.81 -12.58 -15.17
CA GLY A 180 40.81 -11.89 -13.87
C GLY A 180 40.53 -10.38 -13.93
N HIS A 181 39.99 -9.88 -15.04
CA HIS A 181 39.75 -8.46 -15.30
C HIS A 181 38.30 -8.05 -15.00
N ARG A 182 38.01 -7.70 -13.73
CA ARG A 182 36.63 -7.54 -13.22
C ARG A 182 36.03 -6.13 -13.22
N ARG A 183 36.66 -5.14 -13.88
CA ARG A 183 36.15 -3.75 -13.84
C ARG A 183 34.81 -3.61 -14.56
N HIS A 184 34.53 -4.46 -15.55
CA HIS A 184 33.31 -4.47 -16.35
C HIS A 184 32.04 -4.66 -15.48
N THR A 185 32.09 -5.46 -14.41
CA THR A 185 30.95 -5.67 -13.50
C THR A 185 30.51 -4.37 -12.82
N LYS A 186 31.47 -3.53 -12.40
CA LYS A 186 31.18 -2.22 -11.80
C LYS A 186 30.61 -1.25 -12.83
N MET A 187 31.10 -1.30 -14.06
CA MET A 187 30.56 -0.48 -15.16
C MET A 187 29.11 -0.85 -15.47
N TYR A 188 28.80 -2.15 -15.56
CA TYR A 188 27.44 -2.65 -15.72
C TYR A 188 26.52 -2.15 -14.62
N ALA A 189 26.89 -2.37 -13.35
CA ALA A 189 26.09 -1.92 -12.21
C ALA A 189 25.82 -0.40 -12.23
N SER A 190 26.84 0.40 -12.56
CA SER A 190 26.72 1.87 -12.63
C SER A 190 25.74 2.32 -13.73
N VAL A 191 25.91 1.84 -14.96
CA VAL A 191 25.04 2.19 -16.09
C VAL A 191 23.61 1.72 -15.83
N ARG A 192 23.42 0.46 -15.44
CA ARG A 192 22.09 -0.14 -15.30
C ARG A 192 21.31 0.42 -14.12
N SER A 193 21.96 0.68 -12.98
CA SER A 193 21.30 1.33 -11.83
C SER A 193 20.79 2.74 -12.16
N THR A 194 21.56 3.51 -12.94
CA THR A 194 21.13 4.83 -13.42
C THR A 194 19.88 4.74 -14.28
N ILE A 195 19.78 3.72 -15.13
CA ILE A 195 18.63 3.50 -16.02
C ILE A 195 17.39 3.02 -15.24
N VAL A 196 17.58 2.13 -14.26
CA VAL A 196 16.50 1.71 -13.35
C VAL A 196 15.97 2.91 -12.57
N LEU A 197 16.84 3.73 -11.99
CA LEU A 197 16.45 4.94 -11.26
C LEU A 197 15.64 5.89 -12.14
N ARG A 198 16.10 6.16 -13.36
CA ARG A 198 15.36 7.01 -14.31
C ARG A 198 13.99 6.44 -14.65
N SER A 199 13.87 5.13 -14.86
CA SER A 199 12.59 4.45 -15.13
C SER A 199 11.61 4.60 -13.97
N LEU A 200 12.08 4.41 -12.73
CA LEU A 200 11.27 4.58 -11.52
C LEU A 200 10.86 6.04 -11.28
N LEU A 201 11.74 7.00 -11.60
CA LEU A 201 11.41 8.42 -11.52
C LEU A 201 10.34 8.83 -12.55
N LEU A 202 10.40 8.28 -13.77
CA LEU A 202 9.35 8.48 -14.76
C LEU A 202 8.01 7.92 -14.28
N LEU A 203 8.01 6.72 -13.67
CA LEU A 203 6.80 6.12 -13.10
C LEU A 203 6.22 6.96 -11.95
N LYS A 204 7.09 7.47 -11.06
CA LYS A 204 6.68 8.38 -9.97
C LYS A 204 6.00 9.64 -10.52
N GLU A 205 6.57 10.25 -11.56
CA GLU A 205 6.02 11.45 -12.16
C GLU A 205 4.70 11.19 -12.89
N HIS A 206 4.58 10.03 -13.56
CA HIS A 206 3.33 9.56 -14.14
C HIS A 206 2.23 9.40 -13.09
N GLN A 207 2.53 8.77 -11.94
CA GLN A 207 1.56 8.62 -10.83
C GLN A 207 1.16 9.97 -10.24
N ARG A 208 2.10 10.91 -10.11
CA ARG A 208 1.83 12.28 -9.62
C ARG A 208 0.91 13.07 -10.56
N SER A 209 1.05 12.88 -11.86
CA SER A 209 0.24 13.57 -12.88
C SER A 209 -1.11 12.89 -13.15
N ALA A 210 -1.19 11.57 -12.99
CA ALA A 210 -2.44 10.80 -13.08
C ALA A 210 -3.34 10.98 -11.85
N SER A 211 -2.77 11.24 -10.67
CA SER A 211 -3.54 11.60 -9.48
C SER A 211 -4.05 13.04 -9.61
N GLY A 212 -5.26 13.21 -10.15
CA GLY A 212 -5.95 14.51 -10.30
C GLY A 212 -6.38 15.18 -8.98
N GLY A 213 -5.57 15.13 -7.92
CA GLY A 213 -5.92 15.58 -6.58
C GLY A 213 -4.89 16.52 -5.94
N SER A 214 -5.25 17.81 -5.88
CA SER A 214 -4.76 18.86 -4.97
C SER A 214 -3.24 19.03 -4.77
N THR A 215 -2.71 20.09 -5.39
CA THR A 215 -1.39 20.68 -5.11
C THR A 215 -1.35 21.54 -3.83
N HIS A 216 -2.28 21.39 -2.89
CA HIS A 216 -2.23 22.13 -1.61
C HIS A 216 -1.40 21.38 -0.55
N GLY A 217 -0.08 21.53 -0.65
CA GLY A 217 0.80 22.09 0.38
C GLY A 217 0.79 21.62 1.84
N GLY A 218 0.07 20.57 2.24
CA GLY A 218 0.25 19.91 3.54
C GLY A 218 1.15 18.68 3.39
N SER A 219 2.15 18.49 4.25
CA SER A 219 2.77 17.16 4.34
C SER A 219 1.66 16.13 4.61
N PRO A 220 1.56 15.02 3.86
CA PRO A 220 0.52 14.03 4.06
C PRO A 220 0.51 13.64 5.53
N MET A 221 -0.59 13.96 6.22
CA MET A 221 -0.73 13.61 7.62
C MET A 221 -0.66 12.08 7.73
N PRO A 222 0.15 11.51 8.65
CA PRO A 222 0.17 10.07 8.84
C PRO A 222 -1.27 9.58 9.09
N GLY A 223 -1.72 8.55 8.36
CA GLY A 223 -3.11 8.09 8.41
C GLY A 223 -3.62 7.81 9.83
N ALA A 224 -2.75 7.32 10.72
CA ALA A 224 -3.09 7.07 12.12
C ALA A 224 -3.43 8.34 12.91
N LYS A 225 -2.77 9.46 12.59
CA LYS A 225 -3.06 10.77 13.18
C LYS A 225 -4.37 11.34 12.63
N ALA A 226 -4.63 11.17 11.33
CA ALA A 226 -5.89 11.60 10.72
C ALA A 226 -7.09 10.86 11.32
N LEU A 227 -6.98 9.54 11.54
CA LEU A 227 -8.02 8.74 12.19
C LEU A 227 -8.25 9.17 13.65
N GLU A 228 -7.18 9.49 14.38
CA GLU A 228 -7.30 9.96 15.76
C GLU A 228 -7.96 11.34 15.84
N GLU A 229 -7.52 12.29 15.00
CA GLU A 229 -8.14 13.63 14.92
C GLU A 229 -9.60 13.56 14.50
N PHE A 230 -9.97 12.64 13.60
CA PHE A 230 -11.36 12.39 13.25
C PHE A 230 -12.17 11.93 14.48
N ALA A 231 -11.67 10.96 15.24
CA ALA A 231 -12.38 10.48 16.44
C ALA A 231 -12.58 11.60 17.47
N GLU A 232 -11.61 12.51 17.62
CA GLU A 232 -11.73 13.69 18.48
C GLU A 232 -12.70 14.74 17.92
N SER A 233 -12.71 14.95 16.60
CA SER A 233 -13.58 15.94 15.95
C SER A 233 -15.04 15.57 16.06
N VAL A 234 -15.39 14.28 16.04
CA VAL A 234 -16.78 13.79 16.22
C VAL A 234 -17.43 14.34 17.49
N ARG A 235 -16.65 14.47 18.58
CA ARG A 235 -17.13 15.08 19.83
C ARG A 235 -17.28 16.59 19.73
N ASN A 236 -16.32 17.24 19.07
CA ASN A 236 -16.12 18.70 19.12
C ASN A 236 -16.74 19.47 17.94
N GLU A 237 -17.46 18.81 17.02
CA GLU A 237 -18.10 19.47 15.88
C GLU A 237 -18.93 20.69 16.33
N SER A 238 -18.43 21.89 16.03
CA SER A 238 -19.02 23.16 16.47
C SER A 238 -19.86 23.84 15.39
N GLY A 239 -19.94 23.27 14.18
CA GLY A 239 -20.38 23.97 12.97
C GLY A 239 -21.87 23.89 12.63
N ALA A 240 -22.58 22.81 12.98
CA ALA A 240 -23.99 22.63 12.64
C ALA A 240 -24.87 22.58 13.90
N GLY A 241 -25.87 23.47 13.97
CA GLY A 241 -26.90 23.41 15.00
C GLY A 241 -27.75 22.15 14.86
N LEU A 242 -28.26 21.62 15.97
CA LEU A 242 -29.13 20.44 15.91
C LEU A 242 -30.47 20.75 15.21
N PRO A 243 -31.08 19.77 14.51
CA PRO A 243 -32.34 19.97 13.81
C PRO A 243 -33.49 20.37 14.74
N LYS A 244 -34.22 21.45 14.43
CA LYS A 244 -35.27 21.97 15.32
C LYS A 244 -36.44 20.99 15.56
N ASP A 245 -36.65 20.06 14.64
CA ASP A 245 -37.69 19.04 14.66
C ASP A 245 -37.26 17.72 15.33
N GLY A 246 -36.00 17.64 15.80
CA GLY A 246 -35.46 16.44 16.43
C GLY A 246 -35.16 15.29 15.46
N THR A 247 -35.09 15.54 14.15
CA THR A 247 -34.68 14.51 13.18
C THR A 247 -33.22 14.07 13.38
N VAL A 248 -32.77 13.09 12.58
CA VAL A 248 -31.39 12.60 12.59
C VAL A 248 -30.42 13.73 12.26
N ALA A 249 -29.34 13.87 13.03
CA ALA A 249 -28.31 14.86 12.77
C ALA A 249 -27.44 14.45 11.57
N GLU A 250 -27.08 15.41 10.71
CA GLU A 250 -26.21 15.16 9.55
C GLU A 250 -24.87 14.54 9.97
N GLY A 251 -24.26 15.02 11.05
CA GLY A 251 -23.02 14.47 11.61
C GLY A 251 -23.12 12.98 11.95
N THR A 252 -24.29 12.48 12.34
CA THR A 252 -24.51 11.04 12.57
C THR A 252 -24.38 10.25 11.28
N SER A 253 -24.97 10.73 10.17
CA SER A 253 -24.84 10.08 8.86
C SER A 253 -23.41 10.13 8.34
N ASN A 254 -22.74 11.29 8.46
CA ASN A 254 -21.36 11.48 8.02
C ASN A 254 -20.39 10.52 8.75
N VAL A 255 -20.56 10.35 10.06
CA VAL A 255 -19.75 9.40 10.84
C VAL A 255 -19.97 7.96 10.37
N LEU A 256 -21.21 7.57 10.12
CA LEU A 256 -21.52 6.20 9.69
C LEU A 256 -20.98 5.91 8.29
N ILE A 257 -21.15 6.83 7.34
CA ILE A 257 -20.58 6.71 5.98
C ILE A 257 -19.06 6.55 6.05
N PHE A 258 -18.39 7.37 6.87
CA PHE A 258 -16.95 7.27 7.07
C PHE A 258 -16.54 5.90 7.63
N LEU A 259 -17.23 5.40 8.66
CA LEU A 259 -16.92 4.11 9.25
C LEU A 259 -17.18 2.96 8.26
N GLU A 260 -18.25 3.01 7.47
CA GLU A 260 -18.55 2.04 6.42
C GLU A 260 -17.43 1.99 5.37
N GLN A 261 -16.97 3.15 4.88
CA GLN A 261 -15.84 3.23 3.95
C GLN A 261 -14.54 2.71 4.57
N LEU A 262 -14.28 3.02 5.85
CA LEU A 262 -13.09 2.56 6.55
C LEU A 262 -13.09 1.03 6.71
N ALA A 263 -14.27 0.42 6.89
CA ALA A 263 -14.42 -1.02 7.03
C ALA A 263 -14.05 -1.80 5.76
N GLU A 264 -14.21 -1.20 4.57
CA GLU A 264 -13.76 -1.80 3.30
C GLU A 264 -12.22 -1.99 3.25
N TYR A 265 -11.48 -1.21 4.04
CA TYR A 265 -10.02 -1.25 4.13
C TYR A 265 -9.51 -1.81 5.46
N ALA A 266 -10.23 -2.76 6.05
CA ALA A 266 -9.99 -3.24 7.42
C ALA A 266 -8.53 -3.64 7.71
N ASP A 267 -7.85 -4.33 6.78
CA ASP A 267 -6.47 -4.75 6.97
C ASP A 267 -5.48 -3.59 7.01
N MET A 268 -5.62 -2.65 6.07
CA MET A 268 -4.79 -1.44 6.01
C MET A 268 -5.10 -0.52 7.19
N ALA A 269 -6.38 -0.30 7.50
CA ALA A 269 -6.81 0.51 8.64
C ALA A 269 -6.28 -0.08 9.95
N GLY A 270 -6.40 -1.40 10.14
CA GLY A 270 -5.86 -2.12 11.29
C GLY A 270 -4.34 -1.95 11.41
N THR A 271 -3.60 -2.09 10.32
CA THR A 271 -2.14 -1.87 10.28
C THR A 271 -1.74 -0.44 10.68
N VAL A 272 -2.48 0.55 10.18
CA VAL A 272 -2.26 1.97 10.48
C VAL A 272 -2.55 2.27 11.95
N LEU A 273 -3.65 1.72 12.48
CA LEU A 273 -4.13 1.94 13.85
C LEU A 273 -3.32 1.17 14.91
N GLN A 274 -2.74 0.02 14.55
CA GLN A 274 -1.97 -0.84 15.46
C GLN A 274 -0.79 -0.09 16.11
N ARG A 275 -0.24 0.92 15.42
CA ARG A 275 0.86 1.74 15.93
C ARG A 275 0.49 2.65 17.10
N ASN A 276 -0.79 2.99 17.27
CA ASN A 276 -1.26 3.98 18.24
C ASN A 276 -2.09 3.38 19.39
N LEU A 277 -2.71 2.21 19.21
CA LEU A 277 -3.67 1.65 20.17
C LEU A 277 -3.08 0.63 21.16
N PHE A 278 -1.85 0.15 20.99
CA PHE A 278 -1.33 -0.98 21.76
C PHE A 278 -0.06 -0.66 22.56
N THR A 279 -0.24 -0.01 23.70
CA THR A 279 0.74 -0.01 24.81
C THR A 279 0.48 -1.17 25.80
N ASP A 280 -0.73 -1.75 25.81
CA ASP A 280 -1.09 -2.90 26.67
C ASP A 280 -1.12 -4.21 25.89
N GLN A 281 -0.17 -5.10 26.18
CA GLN A 281 0.13 -6.35 25.46
C GLN A 281 -0.81 -7.53 25.79
N SER A 282 -1.93 -7.33 26.47
CA SER A 282 -2.74 -8.42 27.02
C SER A 282 -3.84 -8.98 26.09
N ALA A 283 -4.13 -8.32 24.95
CA ALA A 283 -5.23 -8.71 24.05
C ALA A 283 -4.81 -9.55 22.83
N LEU A 284 -3.51 -9.79 22.61
CA LEU A 284 -2.98 -10.57 21.48
C LEU A 284 -2.89 -12.08 21.83
N HIS A 285 -4.04 -12.74 21.92
CA HIS A 285 -4.10 -14.20 21.96
C HIS A 285 -4.96 -14.80 20.83
N SER A 286 -5.04 -14.12 19.68
CA SER A 286 -5.45 -14.76 18.42
C SER A 286 -4.21 -15.13 17.60
N LYS A 287 -4.15 -16.37 17.10
CA LYS A 287 -3.02 -16.89 16.32
C LYS A 287 -3.02 -16.43 14.85
N GLU A 288 -4.01 -15.62 14.43
CA GLU A 288 -4.22 -15.23 13.04
C GLU A 288 -4.14 -13.70 12.86
N PRO A 289 -3.29 -13.20 11.95
CA PRO A 289 -3.03 -11.77 11.78
C PRO A 289 -4.25 -10.98 11.24
N GLU A 290 -5.07 -11.56 10.36
CA GLU A 290 -6.30 -10.92 9.84
C GLU A 290 -7.30 -10.60 10.97
N ASN A 291 -7.41 -11.51 11.94
CA ASN A 291 -8.26 -11.31 13.12
C ASN A 291 -7.73 -10.18 14.02
N VAL A 292 -6.42 -9.95 14.04
CA VAL A 292 -5.82 -8.84 14.80
C VAL A 292 -6.22 -7.51 14.17
N HIS A 293 -6.09 -7.32 12.86
CA HIS A 293 -6.43 -6.06 12.20
C HIS A 293 -7.90 -5.69 12.36
N LYS A 294 -8.80 -6.65 12.17
CA LYS A 294 -10.24 -6.47 12.41
C LYS A 294 -10.54 -6.13 13.88
N MET A 295 -9.82 -6.74 14.82
CA MET A 295 -9.92 -6.41 16.25
C MET A 295 -9.42 -4.99 16.56
N VAL A 296 -8.34 -4.53 15.92
CA VAL A 296 -7.86 -3.15 16.09
C VAL A 296 -8.91 -2.17 15.57
N LEU A 297 -9.44 -2.42 14.37
CA LEU A 297 -10.45 -1.57 13.75
C LEU A 297 -11.73 -1.56 14.58
N SER A 298 -12.16 -2.70 15.14
CA SER A 298 -13.36 -2.76 15.97
C SER A 298 -13.25 -1.91 17.24
N VAL A 299 -12.08 -1.89 17.88
CA VAL A 299 -11.80 -0.98 19.02
C VAL A 299 -11.91 0.48 18.59
N TYR A 300 -11.40 0.83 17.41
CA TYR A 300 -11.53 2.19 16.87
C TYR A 300 -12.98 2.56 16.54
N ILE A 301 -13.73 1.69 15.87
CA ILE A 301 -15.17 1.87 15.58
C ILE A 301 -15.94 2.10 16.88
N LYS A 302 -15.71 1.26 17.90
CA LYS A 302 -16.30 1.40 19.23
C LYS A 302 -16.01 2.77 19.83
N LYS A 303 -14.76 3.24 19.76
CA LYS A 303 -14.35 4.56 20.25
C LYS A 303 -15.11 5.68 19.53
N VAL A 304 -15.16 5.65 18.20
CA VAL A 304 -15.85 6.68 17.39
C VAL A 304 -17.36 6.71 17.70
N LEU A 305 -18.02 5.55 17.77
CA LEU A 305 -19.43 5.47 18.12
C LEU A 305 -19.73 5.96 19.55
N ALA A 306 -18.82 5.70 20.50
CA ALA A 306 -18.92 6.24 21.85
C ALA A 306 -18.79 7.79 21.87
N GLN A 307 -17.87 8.35 21.09
CA GLN A 307 -17.76 9.82 20.94
C GLN A 307 -18.99 10.42 20.27
N LEU A 308 -19.56 9.75 19.26
CA LEU A 308 -20.79 10.17 18.61
C LEU A 308 -21.97 10.19 19.59
N ASN A 309 -22.16 9.12 20.37
CA ASN A 309 -23.20 9.07 21.39
C ASN A 309 -23.03 10.19 22.44
N LEU A 310 -21.80 10.40 22.91
CA LEU A 310 -21.50 11.49 23.85
C LEU A 310 -21.82 12.87 23.25
N ALA A 311 -21.50 13.09 21.98
CA ALA A 311 -21.84 14.32 21.26
C ALA A 311 -23.36 14.51 21.15
N LEU A 312 -24.10 13.46 20.78
CA LEU A 312 -25.56 13.49 20.67
C LEU A 312 -26.22 13.85 22.01
N VAL A 313 -25.78 13.22 23.10
CA VAL A 313 -26.29 13.48 24.45
C VAL A 313 -25.97 14.92 24.89
N SER A 314 -24.70 15.30 24.86
CA SER A 314 -24.26 16.63 25.33
C SER A 314 -24.88 17.78 24.53
N LYS A 315 -24.91 17.68 23.20
CA LYS A 315 -25.50 18.71 22.33
C LYS A 315 -27.00 18.80 22.51
N SER A 316 -27.71 17.67 22.63
CA SER A 316 -29.16 17.71 22.84
C SER A 316 -29.54 18.32 24.20
N ASP A 317 -28.77 18.04 25.26
CA ASP A 317 -28.98 18.66 26.57
C ASP A 317 -28.75 20.17 26.55
N ALA A 318 -27.76 20.63 25.79
CA ALA A 318 -27.43 22.05 25.66
C ALA A 318 -28.40 22.81 24.72
N SER A 319 -28.91 22.16 23.68
CA SER A 319 -29.62 22.85 22.58
C SER A 319 -31.13 22.89 22.73
N TYR A 320 -31.76 21.81 23.21
CA TYR A 320 -33.22 21.74 23.30
C TYR A 320 -33.68 22.09 24.72
N SER A 321 -34.67 22.96 24.88
CA SER A 321 -35.29 23.20 26.19
C SER A 321 -36.39 22.17 26.52
N ASP A 322 -37.09 21.66 25.51
CA ASP A 322 -38.08 20.61 25.68
C ASP A 322 -37.41 19.25 25.91
N LEU A 323 -37.67 18.66 27.07
CA LEU A 323 -37.17 17.36 27.48
C LEU A 323 -37.71 16.23 26.59
N ALA A 324 -38.95 16.35 26.07
CA ALA A 324 -39.48 15.36 25.13
C ALA A 324 -38.70 15.40 23.80
N LEU A 325 -38.41 16.61 23.28
CA LEU A 325 -37.60 16.76 22.07
C LEU A 325 -36.19 16.20 22.23
N ARG A 326 -35.54 16.40 23.40
CA ARG A 326 -34.23 15.79 23.70
C ARG A 326 -34.27 14.27 23.57
N ALA A 327 -35.26 13.64 24.18
CA ALA A 327 -35.40 12.19 24.17
C ALA A 327 -35.74 11.67 22.77
N LEU A 328 -36.62 12.36 22.02
CA LEU A 328 -36.97 12.00 20.65
C LEU A 328 -35.77 12.09 19.70
N PHE A 329 -34.99 13.18 19.80
CA PHE A 329 -33.79 13.36 19.00
C PHE A 329 -32.79 12.23 19.23
N ARG A 330 -32.53 11.86 20.48
CA ARG A 330 -31.64 10.73 20.81
C ARG A 330 -32.17 9.42 20.25
N LEU A 331 -33.46 9.16 20.43
CA LEU A 331 -34.13 7.96 19.91
C LEU A 331 -33.99 7.84 18.39
N ASN A 332 -34.24 8.92 17.64
CA ASN A 332 -34.09 8.96 16.20
C ASN A 332 -32.65 8.62 15.76
N ASN A 333 -31.65 9.25 16.40
CA ASN A 333 -30.25 9.04 16.04
C ASN A 333 -29.76 7.64 16.45
N HIS A 334 -30.11 7.14 17.63
CA HIS A 334 -29.75 5.79 18.05
C HIS A 334 -30.40 4.72 17.15
N ASN A 335 -31.65 4.91 16.74
CA ASN A 335 -32.32 4.01 15.81
C ASN A 335 -31.64 4.03 14.44
N TYR A 336 -31.27 5.22 13.95
CA TYR A 336 -30.54 5.36 12.70
C TYR A 336 -29.17 4.68 12.75
N VAL A 337 -28.41 4.88 13.84
CA VAL A 337 -27.10 4.24 14.06
C VAL A 337 -27.24 2.72 14.06
N VAL A 338 -28.09 2.15 14.92
CA VAL A 338 -28.17 0.68 15.00
C VAL A 338 -28.66 0.05 13.69
N ASN A 339 -29.56 0.72 12.97
CA ASN A 339 -30.00 0.23 11.66
C ASN A 339 -28.91 0.35 10.60
N ALA A 340 -28.08 1.41 10.61
CA ALA A 340 -26.90 1.50 9.74
C ALA A 340 -25.88 0.41 10.05
N LEU A 341 -25.57 0.20 11.34
CA LEU A 341 -24.66 -0.85 11.78
C LEU A 341 -25.11 -2.25 11.33
N ARG A 342 -26.42 -2.55 11.44
CA ARG A 342 -27.00 -3.84 11.03
C ARG A 342 -27.11 -4.04 9.52
N ARG A 343 -27.16 -2.96 8.74
CA ARG A 343 -27.22 -3.00 7.26
C ARG A 343 -25.85 -3.17 6.61
N SER A 344 -24.77 -2.94 7.37
CA SER A 344 -23.38 -3.05 6.94
C SER A 344 -22.63 -4.12 7.75
N SER A 345 -21.33 -4.31 7.47
CA SER A 345 -20.45 -5.16 8.28
C SER A 345 -20.03 -4.52 9.61
N LEU A 346 -20.47 -3.29 9.90
CA LEU A 346 -20.04 -2.55 11.09
C LEU A 346 -20.53 -3.18 12.39
N MET A 347 -21.73 -3.76 12.42
CA MET A 347 -22.20 -4.47 13.63
C MET A 347 -21.32 -5.70 13.92
N GLU A 348 -20.99 -6.49 12.89
CA GLU A 348 -20.11 -7.66 13.03
C GLU A 348 -18.73 -7.25 13.57
N LEU A 349 -18.14 -6.20 13.00
CA LEU A 349 -16.87 -5.66 13.50
C LEU A 349 -17.00 -5.17 14.93
N LEU A 350 -18.02 -4.37 15.26
CA LEU A 350 -18.22 -3.84 16.61
C LEU A 350 -18.33 -4.95 17.66
N LEU A 351 -19.02 -6.05 17.35
CA LEU A 351 -19.17 -7.20 18.24
C LEU A 351 -17.83 -7.87 18.61
N LEU A 352 -16.78 -7.71 17.80
CA LEU A 352 -15.44 -8.20 18.15
C LEU A 352 -14.85 -7.48 19.39
N ALA A 353 -15.09 -6.17 19.51
CA ALA A 353 -14.61 -5.35 20.63
C ALA A 353 -15.64 -5.11 21.74
N GLU A 354 -16.92 -5.33 21.45
CA GLU A 354 -18.03 -5.15 22.38
C GLU A 354 -19.13 -6.20 22.10
N PRO A 355 -19.02 -7.42 22.66
CA PRO A 355 -19.97 -8.49 22.42
C PRO A 355 -21.41 -8.16 22.85
N SER A 356 -21.59 -7.16 23.74
CA SER A 356 -22.90 -6.72 24.23
C SER A 356 -23.51 -5.56 23.43
N ALA A 357 -22.90 -5.16 22.30
CA ALA A 357 -23.29 -3.96 21.55
C ALA A 357 -24.75 -3.94 21.12
N GLU A 358 -25.28 -5.05 20.57
CA GLU A 358 -26.69 -5.18 20.18
C GLU A 358 -27.64 -4.91 21.35
N GLN A 359 -27.37 -5.53 22.51
CA GLN A 359 -28.15 -5.33 23.73
C GLN A 359 -28.04 -3.89 24.23
N THR A 360 -26.85 -3.29 24.16
CA THR A 360 -26.62 -1.90 24.58
C THR A 360 -27.45 -0.92 23.75
N TYR A 361 -27.53 -1.10 22.43
CA TYR A 361 -28.40 -0.28 21.59
C TYR A 361 -29.88 -0.53 21.86
N TYR A 362 -30.29 -1.77 22.12
CA TYR A 362 -31.66 -2.06 22.53
C TYR A 362 -32.04 -1.32 23.83
N ASP A 363 -31.17 -1.35 24.85
CA ASP A 363 -31.41 -0.68 26.12
C ASP A 363 -31.44 0.86 25.97
N LEU A 364 -30.59 1.42 25.10
CA LEU A 364 -30.60 2.84 24.75
C LEU A 364 -31.93 3.25 24.11
N LEU A 365 -32.39 2.50 23.10
CA LEU A 365 -33.66 2.77 22.42
C LEU A 365 -34.84 2.69 23.40
N LEU A 366 -34.87 1.66 24.24
CA LEU A 366 -35.93 1.48 25.23
C LEU A 366 -35.94 2.64 26.24
N LYS A 367 -34.76 3.05 26.73
CA LYS A 367 -34.62 4.18 27.64
C LYS A 367 -35.09 5.50 27.02
N ASP A 368 -34.63 5.81 25.81
CA ASP A 368 -35.00 7.06 25.14
C ASP A 368 -36.49 7.09 24.78
N LYS A 369 -37.06 5.96 24.34
CA LYS A 369 -38.51 5.79 24.12
C LYS A 369 -39.31 6.04 25.40
N ASN A 370 -38.93 5.39 26.50
CA ASN A 370 -39.63 5.55 27.79
C ASN A 370 -39.56 6.99 28.31
N ASN A 371 -38.40 7.63 28.20
CA ASN A 371 -38.23 9.03 28.57
C ASN A 371 -39.11 9.94 27.71
N TYR A 372 -39.08 9.76 26.39
CA TYR A 372 -39.88 10.52 25.45
C TYR A 372 -41.38 10.42 25.76
N VAL A 373 -41.91 9.19 25.88
CA VAL A 373 -43.34 8.94 26.16
C VAL A 373 -43.76 9.53 27.51
N THR A 374 -42.95 9.30 28.56
CA THR A 374 -43.26 9.80 29.92
C THR A 374 -43.29 11.33 29.95
N THR A 375 -42.28 11.97 29.38
CA THR A 375 -42.14 13.42 29.40
C THR A 375 -43.21 14.10 28.55
N THR A 376 -43.59 13.52 27.41
CA THR A 376 -44.56 14.11 26.46
C THR A 376 -45.87 14.49 27.15
N PHE A 377 -46.42 13.64 28.02
CA PHE A 377 -47.70 13.90 28.68
C PHE A 377 -47.60 14.25 30.16
N THR A 378 -46.41 14.53 30.71
CA THR A 378 -46.23 14.75 32.15
C THR A 378 -47.17 15.83 32.69
N LYS A 379 -47.28 16.99 32.01
CA LYS A 379 -48.18 18.08 32.41
C LYS A 379 -49.65 17.76 32.21
N ALA A 380 -50.01 17.09 31.11
CA ALA A 380 -51.40 16.70 30.85
C ALA A 380 -51.89 15.67 31.89
N ARG A 381 -51.04 14.71 32.27
CA ARG A 381 -51.37 13.66 33.24
C ARG A 381 -51.64 14.20 34.65
N SER A 382 -51.03 15.32 35.05
CA SER A 382 -51.29 15.91 36.37
C SER A 382 -52.75 16.36 36.55
N TYR A 383 -53.44 16.70 35.46
CA TYR A 383 -54.87 17.03 35.46
C TYR A 383 -55.80 15.82 35.45
N LEU A 384 -55.26 14.61 35.24
CA LEU A 384 -56.04 13.36 35.22
C LEU A 384 -55.94 12.59 36.54
N VAL A 385 -55.20 13.10 37.52
CA VAL A 385 -55.11 12.49 38.84
C VAL A 385 -56.49 12.53 39.50
N ASP A 386 -56.97 11.35 39.86
CA ASP A 386 -58.24 11.16 40.55
C ASP A 386 -58.09 11.58 42.02
N GLU A 387 -59.00 12.43 42.51
CA GLU A 387 -59.04 12.83 43.91
C GLU A 387 -60.47 12.64 44.44
N PRO A 388 -60.62 12.16 45.69
CA PRO A 388 -61.93 12.04 46.31
C PRO A 388 -62.60 13.42 46.47
N ASP A 389 -63.93 13.46 46.32
CA ASP A 389 -64.77 14.63 46.54
C ASP A 389 -64.39 15.89 45.73
N LEU A 390 -64.13 15.72 44.43
CA LEU A 390 -63.79 16.83 43.54
C LEU A 390 -64.89 17.90 43.49
N ALA A 391 -64.59 19.10 43.97
CA ALA A 391 -65.48 20.24 43.84
C ALA A 391 -65.74 20.57 42.36
N ALA A 392 -66.97 20.98 42.02
CA ALA A 392 -67.36 21.30 40.65
C ALA A 392 -66.45 22.35 39.96
N LYS A 393 -65.88 23.28 40.74
CA LYS A 393 -64.90 24.27 40.25
C LYS A 393 -63.58 23.59 39.83
N MET A 394 -63.04 22.70 40.66
CA MET A 394 -61.81 21.97 40.38
C MET A 394 -61.96 21.06 39.17
N LEU A 395 -63.12 20.42 38.99
CA LEU A 395 -63.36 19.55 37.84
C LEU A 395 -63.33 20.33 36.52
N LYS A 396 -63.90 21.55 36.49
CA LYS A 396 -63.81 22.46 35.34
C LYS A 396 -62.36 22.82 35.04
N GLU A 397 -61.59 23.15 36.08
CA GLU A 397 -60.17 23.49 35.96
C GLU A 397 -59.34 22.30 35.44
N LYS A 398 -59.61 21.07 35.89
CA LYS A 398 -58.95 19.86 35.39
C LYS A 398 -59.22 19.61 33.91
N PHE A 399 -60.48 19.67 33.46
CA PHE A 399 -60.81 19.48 32.04
C PHE A 399 -60.18 20.56 31.15
N LEU A 400 -60.24 21.84 31.55
CA LEU A 400 -59.64 22.94 30.80
C LEU A 400 -58.11 22.87 30.80
N GLY A 401 -57.51 22.54 31.94
CA GLY A 401 -56.06 22.35 32.08
C GLY A 401 -55.56 21.23 31.19
N PHE A 402 -56.21 20.05 31.25
CA PHE A 402 -55.89 18.94 30.37
C PHE A 402 -55.97 19.32 28.88
N ALA A 403 -57.06 19.97 28.46
CA ALA A 403 -57.24 20.38 27.07
C ALA A 403 -56.12 21.33 26.61
N ARG A 404 -55.77 22.32 27.44
CA ARG A 404 -54.67 23.26 27.15
C ARG A 404 -53.34 22.53 27.00
N GLU A 405 -52.98 21.65 27.93
CA GLU A 405 -51.72 20.92 27.84
C GLU A 405 -51.70 19.94 26.65
N LEU A 406 -52.83 19.31 26.32
CA LEU A 406 -52.93 18.44 25.14
C LEU A 406 -52.75 19.21 23.82
N GLU A 407 -53.28 20.44 23.74
CA GLU A 407 -53.10 21.33 22.59
C GLU A 407 -51.64 21.74 22.41
N GLU A 408 -50.94 22.10 23.50
CA GLU A 408 -49.51 22.40 23.46
C GLU A 408 -48.69 21.17 23.05
N VAL A 409 -48.99 19.99 23.60
CA VAL A 409 -48.35 18.74 23.17
C VAL A 409 -48.58 18.51 21.69
N THR A 410 -49.81 18.62 21.21
CA THR A 410 -50.14 18.42 19.79
C THR A 410 -49.36 19.37 18.89
N LYS A 411 -49.24 20.64 19.29
CA LYS A 411 -48.47 21.65 18.55
C LYS A 411 -47.00 21.25 18.45
N CYS A 412 -46.38 20.86 19.56
CA CYS A 412 -44.99 20.38 19.55
C CYS A 412 -44.85 19.12 18.69
N GLN A 413 -45.71 18.12 18.89
CA GLN A 413 -45.61 16.81 18.25
C GLN A 413 -45.84 16.83 16.73
N ARG A 414 -46.58 17.81 16.23
CA ARG A 414 -46.72 18.05 14.78
C ARG A 414 -45.51 18.77 14.17
N SER A 415 -44.69 19.43 14.99
CA SER A 415 -43.43 20.04 14.55
C SER A 415 -42.24 19.08 14.61
N TYR A 416 -42.41 17.92 15.24
CA TYR A 416 -41.36 16.92 15.39
C TYR A 416 -41.35 15.94 14.24
N SER A 417 -40.18 15.38 13.95
CA SER A 417 -39.95 14.45 12.85
C SER A 417 -39.41 13.13 13.36
N VAL A 418 -39.96 12.02 12.87
CA VAL A 418 -39.48 10.65 13.12
C VAL A 418 -39.28 10.00 11.76
N PRO A 419 -38.07 10.01 11.19
CA PRO A 419 -37.85 9.55 9.81
C PRO A 419 -38.16 8.07 9.60
N ASP A 420 -37.84 7.23 10.58
CA ASP A 420 -38.08 5.79 10.53
C ASP A 420 -39.58 5.49 10.71
N ARG A 421 -40.15 4.81 9.71
CA ARG A 421 -41.59 4.53 9.68
C ARG A 421 -42.02 3.58 10.79
N CYS A 422 -41.27 2.52 11.05
CA CYS A 422 -41.61 1.52 12.04
C CYS A 422 -41.58 2.14 13.44
N LEU A 423 -40.52 2.90 13.74
CA LEU A 423 -40.40 3.66 14.98
C LEU A 423 -41.53 4.68 15.15
N ARG A 424 -41.92 5.38 14.07
CA ARG A 424 -43.02 6.35 14.11
C ARG A 424 -44.35 5.69 14.48
N GLU A 425 -44.66 4.55 13.86
CA GLU A 425 -45.87 3.78 14.14
C GLU A 425 -45.87 3.24 15.58
N GLU A 426 -44.73 2.71 16.05
CA GLU A 426 -44.54 2.26 17.44
C GLU A 426 -44.74 3.40 18.44
N LEU A 427 -44.12 4.56 18.21
CA LEU A 427 -44.27 5.72 19.09
C LEU A 427 -45.70 6.23 19.17
N ARG A 428 -46.45 6.25 18.07
CA ARG A 428 -47.88 6.61 18.10
C ARG A 428 -48.68 5.67 19.00
N LYS A 429 -48.40 4.36 18.94
CA LYS A 429 -49.03 3.37 19.82
C LYS A 429 -48.66 3.61 21.29
N GLU A 430 -47.40 3.82 21.60
CA GLU A 430 -46.93 4.06 22.98
C GLU A 430 -47.51 5.36 23.57
N LEU A 431 -47.58 6.43 22.76
CA LEU A 431 -48.21 7.69 23.15
C LEU A 431 -49.72 7.51 23.39
N HIS A 432 -50.39 6.71 22.57
CA HIS A 432 -51.80 6.36 22.76
C HIS A 432 -52.01 5.64 24.09
N GLU A 433 -51.25 4.57 24.34
CA GLU A 433 -51.32 3.77 25.57
C GLU A 433 -50.99 4.60 26.82
N ALA A 434 -50.12 5.60 26.70
CA ALA A 434 -49.72 6.45 27.80
C ALA A 434 -50.80 7.44 28.29
N ILE A 435 -51.75 7.85 27.43
CA ILE A 435 -52.70 8.93 27.77
C ILE A 435 -54.17 8.59 27.57
N VAL A 436 -54.51 7.82 26.53
CA VAL A 436 -55.92 7.58 26.17
C VAL A 436 -56.65 6.76 27.23
N PRO A 437 -56.09 5.67 27.81
CA PRO A 437 -56.76 4.93 28.88
C PRO A 437 -57.01 5.79 30.12
N LEU A 438 -56.03 6.61 30.52
CA LEU A 438 -56.14 7.50 31.67
C LEU A 438 -57.23 8.56 31.45
N TYR A 439 -57.25 9.19 30.27
CA TYR A 439 -58.28 10.17 29.93
C TYR A 439 -59.66 9.52 29.84
N THR A 440 -59.74 8.32 29.28
CA THR A 440 -61.02 7.58 29.13
C THR A 440 -61.65 7.29 30.48
N ALA A 441 -60.86 6.83 31.45
CA ALA A 441 -61.32 6.60 32.81
C ALA A 441 -61.84 7.90 33.45
N PHE A 442 -61.05 8.98 33.36
CA PHE A 442 -61.42 10.29 33.90
C PHE A 442 -62.70 10.86 33.24
N TYR A 443 -62.76 10.82 31.91
CA TYR A 443 -63.90 11.28 31.11
C TYR A 443 -65.17 10.51 31.46
N ASN A 444 -65.12 9.17 31.50
CA ASN A 444 -66.29 8.35 31.79
C ASN A 444 -66.82 8.57 33.21
N LYS A 445 -65.92 8.75 34.18
CA LYS A 445 -66.27 9.01 35.58
C LYS A 445 -67.01 10.34 35.74
N TYR A 446 -66.54 11.40 35.08
CA TYR A 446 -66.97 12.76 35.38
C TYR A 446 -67.94 13.39 34.36
N ARG A 447 -68.02 12.90 33.12
CA ARG A 447 -68.87 13.51 32.07
C ARG A 447 -70.35 13.62 32.43
N GLY A 448 -70.87 12.68 33.23
CA GLY A 448 -72.28 12.61 33.63
C GLY A 448 -72.59 13.29 34.96
N THR A 449 -71.57 13.83 35.65
CA THR A 449 -71.76 14.50 36.94
C THR A 449 -72.32 15.91 36.77
N SER A 450 -73.08 16.39 37.75
CA SER A 450 -73.71 17.72 37.74
C SER A 450 -72.74 18.86 38.09
N PHE A 451 -71.52 18.83 37.54
CA PHE A 451 -70.49 19.84 37.79
C PHE A 451 -70.69 21.16 37.02
N SER A 452 -71.49 21.14 35.94
CA SER A 452 -71.77 22.30 35.11
C SER A 452 -73.16 22.20 34.48
N LYS A 453 -73.84 23.34 34.33
CA LYS A 453 -75.06 23.45 33.50
C LYS A 453 -74.77 23.35 32.00
N ASN A 454 -73.52 23.55 31.59
CA ASN A 454 -73.04 23.36 30.22
C ASN A 454 -71.70 22.62 30.23
N PRO A 455 -71.69 21.28 30.31
CA PRO A 455 -70.46 20.47 30.34
C PRO A 455 -69.63 20.58 29.06
N ALA A 456 -70.26 20.73 27.90
CA ALA A 456 -69.60 20.84 26.59
C ALA A 456 -68.66 22.04 26.47
N LYS A 457 -68.86 23.09 27.29
CA LYS A 457 -67.93 24.22 27.37
C LYS A 457 -66.55 23.85 27.95
N TYR A 458 -66.48 22.81 28.79
CA TYR A 458 -65.27 22.43 29.51
C TYR A 458 -64.62 21.18 28.93
N ILE A 459 -65.43 20.23 28.45
CA ILE A 459 -64.96 18.98 27.88
C ILE A 459 -64.76 19.16 26.37
N LYS A 460 -63.54 19.56 25.98
CA LYS A 460 -63.20 19.88 24.58
C LYS A 460 -63.00 18.66 23.68
N TYR A 461 -62.58 17.53 24.24
CA TYR A 461 -62.21 16.32 23.50
C TYR A 461 -62.96 15.09 24.01
N THR A 462 -63.34 14.18 23.12
CA THR A 462 -63.70 12.80 23.48
C THR A 462 -62.46 11.89 23.42
N PRO A 463 -62.47 10.71 24.08
CA PRO A 463 -61.38 9.75 23.95
C PRO A 463 -61.03 9.37 22.50
N ASP A 464 -62.04 9.23 21.63
CA ASP A 464 -61.85 8.93 20.20
C ASP A 464 -61.18 10.08 19.45
N GLN A 465 -61.51 11.32 19.80
CA GLN A 465 -60.86 12.51 19.22
C GLN A 465 -59.40 12.59 19.62
N ILE A 466 -59.04 12.27 20.87
CA ILE A 466 -57.63 12.21 21.30
C ILE A 466 -56.89 11.10 20.57
N SER A 467 -57.51 9.93 20.40
CA SER A 467 -56.93 8.82 19.63
C SER A 467 -56.64 9.25 18.18
N THR A 468 -57.60 9.92 17.54
CA THR A 468 -57.44 10.46 16.19
C THR A 468 -56.36 11.54 16.13
N LEU A 469 -56.24 12.36 17.17
CA LEU A 469 -55.23 13.42 17.26
C LEU A 469 -53.81 12.86 17.30
N ILE A 470 -53.57 11.83 18.11
CA ILE A 470 -52.27 11.16 18.24
C ILE A 470 -51.83 10.53 16.90
N ASN A 471 -52.78 10.03 16.11
CA ASN A 471 -52.48 9.50 14.78
C ASN A 471 -51.91 10.57 13.82
N THR A 472 -52.12 11.86 14.10
CA THR A 472 -51.56 12.98 13.32
C THR A 472 -50.18 13.46 13.80
N PHE A 473 -49.63 12.89 14.87
CA PHE A 473 -48.32 13.29 15.38
C PHE A 473 -47.22 12.86 14.41
N PHE A 474 -46.19 13.70 14.23
CA PHE A 474 -45.09 13.51 13.27
C PHE A 474 -45.48 13.49 11.78
N ASP A 475 -46.73 13.77 11.43
CA ASP A 475 -47.06 14.06 10.04
C ASP A 475 -46.52 15.46 9.74
N THR A 476 -45.54 15.56 8.83
CA THR A 476 -45.16 16.86 8.27
C THR A 476 -46.42 17.49 7.69
N ALA A 477 -46.75 18.71 8.14
CA ALA A 477 -47.85 19.46 7.54
C ALA A 477 -47.62 19.49 6.02
N ALA A 478 -48.51 18.82 5.28
CA ALA A 478 -48.46 18.69 3.84
C ALA A 478 -48.44 20.06 3.15
#